data_AF-A0A958BZM6-F1
#
_entry.id   AF-A0A958BZM6-F1
#
_cell.length_a   1.000
_cell.length_b   1.000
_cell.length_c   1.000
_cell.angle_alpha   90.00
_cell.angle_beta   90.00
_cell.angle_gamma   90.00
#
_symmetry.space_group_name_H-M   'P 1'
#
loop_
_entity.id
_entity.type
_entity.pdbx_description
1 polymer ?
#
loop_
_entity_poly.entity_id
_entity_poly.type
_entity_poly.pdbx_seq_one_letter_code
_entity_poly.pdbx_strand_id
1 'polypeptide(L)'
;MAFLDTWQIQVGESLTKAAKTAAGVDDVALKQALAAVAVIWPLRQPIQEFDLDAIEAVNQLLGSQAKYALRFIQGMADDQLVAARELQAELAADAHLAVAVDVLSRHFGAEAAFANQRADLTETPLSESSDPDRPSRVFISYARKDAEDLARELTSRLEAEGIPVWQDRVKMEGGRDWWLQIVAALEQVDFMVLIVTPAAMQSAIVKKEWTYARQRGVCICPVRGSTPAAHDALPRWLRNTSFYRPDTEWSKLVADLNSPCETPRVPFMVEEMPDDFVPRADQLRQIEACVLEEQGSIVGLHGTGGYGKTVLAKAICHDETIRAAYDDGTLW
;
A
#
# COMPACT_ATOMS: atom_id res chain seq x y z
N MET A 1 -0.71 30.31 20.33
CA MET A 1 -1.31 29.80 19.09
C MET A 1 -0.56 28.54 18.75
N ALA A 2 -1.24 27.45 18.36
CA ALA A 2 -0.53 26.25 17.95
C ALA A 2 0.31 26.59 16.71
N PHE A 3 1.51 26.03 16.57
CA PHE A 3 2.40 26.30 15.43
C PHE A 3 1.66 26.10 14.09
N LEU A 4 0.78 25.10 14.01
CA LEU A 4 -0.08 24.81 12.87
C LEU A 4 -0.98 26.00 12.47
N ASP A 5 -1.53 26.75 13.42
CA ASP A 5 -2.37 27.94 13.14
C ASP A 5 -1.53 29.05 12.48
N THR A 6 -0.33 29.29 13.01
CA THR A 6 0.61 30.28 12.46
C THR A 6 1.07 29.87 11.06
N TRP A 7 1.37 28.59 10.88
CA TRP A 7 1.76 28.03 9.58
C TRP A 7 0.63 28.20 8.55
N GLN A 8 -0.62 27.91 8.91
CA GLN A 8 -1.77 28.08 8.01
C GLN A 8 -1.95 29.52 7.52
N ILE A 9 -1.74 30.51 8.40
CA ILE A 9 -1.78 31.93 8.04
C ILE A 9 -0.66 32.27 7.04
N GLN A 10 0.57 31.82 7.33
CA GLN A 10 1.74 32.10 6.50
C GLN A 10 1.68 31.44 5.11
N VAL A 11 1.02 30.28 4.98
CA VAL A 11 0.84 29.61 3.69
C VAL A 11 0.02 30.46 2.72
N GLY A 12 -0.99 31.19 3.19
CA GLY A 12 -1.79 32.08 2.33
C GLY A 12 -0.97 33.17 1.64
N GLU A 13 -0.08 33.83 2.40
CA GLU A 13 0.84 34.83 1.86
C GLU A 13 1.86 34.20 0.90
N SER A 14 2.38 33.02 1.25
CA SER A 14 3.35 32.28 0.46
C SER A 14 2.78 31.83 -0.89
N LEU A 15 1.55 31.30 -0.92
CA LEU A 15 0.84 30.91 -2.15
C LEU A 15 0.59 32.11 -3.05
N THR A 16 0.22 33.26 -2.47
CA THR A 16 0.02 34.50 -3.23
C THR A 16 1.31 34.96 -3.91
N LYS A 17 2.46 34.80 -3.24
CA LYS A 17 3.78 35.11 -3.81
C LYS A 17 4.15 34.13 -4.92
N ALA A 18 3.95 32.83 -4.70
CA ALA A 18 4.23 31.79 -5.69
C ALA A 18 3.37 31.92 -6.96
N ALA A 19 2.09 32.28 -6.82
CA ALA A 19 1.19 32.52 -7.95
C ALA A 19 1.69 33.67 -8.87
N LYS A 20 2.27 34.73 -8.28
CA LYS A 20 2.89 35.83 -9.06
C LYS A 20 4.13 35.34 -9.82
N THR A 21 4.98 34.52 -9.18
CA THR A 21 6.17 33.93 -9.82
C THR A 21 5.79 32.97 -10.95
N ALA A 22 4.71 32.19 -10.77
CA ALA A 22 4.23 31.23 -11.75
C ALA A 22 3.60 31.85 -13.01
N ALA A 23 3.21 33.13 -12.98
CA ALA A 23 2.62 33.82 -14.13
C ALA A 23 3.56 33.95 -15.34
N GLY A 24 4.89 33.86 -15.12
CA GLY A 24 5.90 33.88 -16.18
C GLY A 24 6.51 32.52 -16.52
N VAL A 25 5.95 31.43 -15.99
CA VAL A 25 6.40 30.05 -16.23
C VAL A 25 5.41 29.38 -17.17
N ASP A 26 5.86 28.63 -18.18
CA ASP A 26 4.97 27.88 -19.08
C ASP A 26 4.85 26.40 -18.68
N ASP A 27 5.87 25.85 -18.00
CA ASP A 27 5.90 24.47 -17.52
C ASP A 27 4.89 24.24 -16.38
N VAL A 28 3.90 23.39 -16.66
CA VAL A 28 2.83 23.00 -15.72
C VAL A 28 3.38 22.26 -14.50
N ALA A 29 4.37 21.37 -14.68
CA ALA A 29 4.96 20.61 -13.59
C ALA A 29 5.78 21.53 -12.66
N LEU A 30 6.46 22.53 -13.22
CA LEU A 30 7.16 23.55 -12.43
C LEU A 30 6.19 24.47 -11.68
N LYS A 31 5.01 24.77 -12.24
CA LYS A 31 3.95 25.50 -11.51
C LYS A 31 3.41 24.71 -10.32
N GLN A 32 3.20 23.41 -10.50
CA GLN A 32 2.78 22.52 -9.41
C GLN A 32 3.85 22.45 -8.31
N ALA A 33 5.12 22.36 -8.68
CA ALA A 33 6.22 22.39 -7.72
C ALA A 33 6.32 23.75 -6.99
N LEU A 34 6.06 24.87 -7.67
CA LEU A 34 5.99 26.20 -7.05
C LEU A 34 4.85 26.29 -6.01
N ALA A 35 3.69 25.69 -6.31
CA ALA A 35 2.56 25.62 -5.38
C ALA A 35 2.92 24.81 -4.13
N ALA A 36 3.53 23.65 -4.33
CA ALA A 36 4.02 22.78 -3.26
C ALA A 36 5.08 23.47 -2.39
N VAL A 37 6.08 24.10 -3.02
CA VAL A 37 7.11 24.88 -2.31
C VAL A 37 6.47 25.98 -1.49
N ALA A 38 5.44 26.65 -1.99
CA ALA A 38 4.75 27.70 -1.23
C ALA A 38 4.15 27.20 0.09
N VAL A 39 3.68 25.96 0.15
CA VAL A 39 3.11 25.35 1.36
C VAL A 39 4.19 25.04 2.40
N ILE A 40 5.34 24.55 1.96
CA ILE A 40 6.45 24.20 2.85
C ILE A 40 7.41 25.37 3.12
N TRP A 41 7.28 26.48 2.38
CA TRP A 41 8.14 27.65 2.52
C TRP A 41 8.17 28.24 3.94
N PRO A 42 7.03 28.38 4.65
CA PRO A 42 7.04 28.89 6.02
C PRO A 42 7.74 27.95 7.01
N LEU A 43 7.85 26.66 6.69
CA LEU A 43 8.57 25.68 7.51
C LEU A 43 10.08 25.75 7.32
N ARG A 44 10.58 26.38 6.25
CA ARG A 44 12.00 26.35 5.89
C ARG A 44 12.91 26.78 7.03
N GLN A 45 12.71 27.99 7.54
CA GLN A 45 13.55 28.52 8.61
C GLN A 45 13.39 27.72 9.92
N PRO A 46 12.16 27.47 10.45
CA PRO A 46 11.97 26.68 11.66
C PRO A 46 12.60 25.28 11.59
N ILE A 47 12.44 24.55 10.48
CA ILE A 47 13.01 23.21 10.32
C ILE A 47 14.54 23.27 10.23
N GLN A 48 15.11 24.23 9.49
CA GLN A 48 16.57 24.41 9.40
C GLN A 48 17.20 24.81 10.76
N GLU A 49 16.44 25.48 11.62
CA GLU A 49 16.82 25.83 13.00
C GLU A 49 16.45 24.74 14.03
N PHE A 50 15.92 23.60 13.58
CA PHE A 50 15.50 22.46 14.42
C PHE A 50 14.42 22.80 15.46
N ASP A 51 13.49 23.68 15.11
CA ASP A 51 12.33 24.00 15.94
C ASP A 51 11.44 22.77 16.15
N LEU A 52 11.23 22.39 17.42
CA LEU A 52 10.53 21.17 17.77
C LEU A 52 9.02 21.26 17.50
N ASP A 53 8.41 22.43 17.65
CA ASP A 53 6.98 22.63 17.41
C ASP A 53 6.69 22.53 15.90
N ALA A 54 7.59 23.03 15.07
CA ALA A 54 7.55 22.88 13.62
C ALA A 54 7.69 21.42 13.19
N ILE A 55 8.69 20.71 13.73
CA ILE A 55 8.93 19.30 13.45
C ILE A 55 7.72 18.46 13.90
N GLU A 56 7.17 18.74 15.08
CA GLU A 56 6.00 18.02 15.60
C GLU A 56 4.76 18.28 14.75
N ALA A 57 4.50 19.51 14.33
CA ALA A 57 3.39 19.83 13.42
C ALA A 57 3.49 19.07 12.09
N VAL A 58 4.69 18.97 11.52
CA VAL A 58 4.93 18.18 10.30
C VAL A 58 4.71 16.68 10.57
N ASN A 59 5.18 16.17 11.70
CA ASN A 59 4.96 14.77 12.11
C ASN A 59 3.48 14.44 12.35
N GLN A 60 2.71 15.37 12.92
CA GLN A 60 1.27 15.18 13.16
C GLN A 60 0.48 15.09 11.85
N LEU A 61 0.83 15.91 10.85
CA LEU A 61 0.16 15.88 9.55
C LEU A 61 0.60 14.72 8.65
N LEU A 62 1.88 14.35 8.71
CA LEU A 62 2.46 13.41 7.74
C LEU A 62 2.77 12.02 8.29
N GLY A 63 2.74 11.85 9.61
CA GLY A 63 3.06 10.59 10.28
C GLY A 63 4.40 10.02 9.82
N SER A 64 4.38 8.80 9.28
CA SER A 64 5.58 8.09 8.80
C SER A 64 6.27 8.75 7.60
N GLN A 65 5.58 9.65 6.89
CA GLN A 65 6.11 10.37 5.72
C GLN A 65 6.83 11.69 6.09
N ALA A 66 6.72 12.13 7.34
CA ALA A 66 7.29 13.40 7.80
C ALA A 66 8.80 13.51 7.54
N LYS A 67 9.54 12.42 7.74
CA LYS A 67 11.01 12.37 7.55
C LYS A 67 11.47 12.78 6.14
N TYR A 68 10.64 12.58 5.11
CA TYR A 68 10.99 12.92 3.72
C TYR A 68 10.82 14.41 3.45
N ALA A 69 9.66 14.97 3.83
CA ALA A 69 9.43 16.41 3.78
C ALA A 69 10.46 17.16 4.63
N LEU A 70 10.73 16.71 5.86
CA LEU A 70 11.73 17.32 6.74
C LEU A 70 13.13 17.30 6.12
N ARG A 71 13.54 16.18 5.50
CA ARG A 71 14.85 16.08 4.81
C ARG A 71 14.95 17.07 3.65
N PHE A 72 13.91 17.20 2.83
CA PHE A 72 13.89 18.17 1.74
C PHE A 72 13.92 19.61 2.27
N ILE A 73 13.08 19.92 3.26
CA ILE A 73 12.99 21.27 3.86
C ILE A 73 14.34 21.67 4.48
N GLN A 74 15.06 20.74 5.10
CA GLN A 74 16.40 20.97 5.66
C GLN A 74 17.40 21.45 4.59
N GLY A 75 17.33 20.90 3.37
CA GLY A 75 18.22 21.22 2.27
C GLY A 75 17.73 22.33 1.34
N MET A 76 16.56 22.90 1.60
CA MET A 76 15.86 23.79 0.66
C MET A 76 16.61 25.12 0.43
N ALA A 77 16.77 25.50 -0.84
CA ALA A 77 17.38 26.75 -1.26
C ALA A 77 16.65 28.02 -0.75
N ASP A 78 17.37 29.13 -0.62
CA ASP A 78 16.83 30.46 -0.24
C ASP A 78 16.03 31.17 -1.37
N ASP A 79 15.75 30.46 -2.47
CA ASP A 79 14.98 30.96 -3.61
C ASP A 79 13.84 30.00 -3.98
N GLN A 80 12.61 30.52 -4.09
CA GLN A 80 11.41 29.71 -4.32
C GLN A 80 11.41 29.00 -5.68
N LEU A 81 12.00 29.60 -6.72
CA LEU A 81 12.03 29.01 -8.05
C LEU A 81 13.10 27.93 -8.16
N VAL A 82 14.25 28.13 -7.52
CA VAL A 82 15.29 27.10 -7.40
C VAL A 82 14.77 25.92 -6.59
N ALA A 83 14.19 26.18 -5.41
CA ALA A 83 13.58 25.14 -4.59
C ALA A 83 12.47 24.39 -5.33
N ALA A 84 11.68 25.06 -6.18
CA ALA A 84 10.65 24.40 -6.97
C ALA A 84 11.21 23.49 -8.05
N ARG A 85 12.34 23.84 -8.68
CA ARG A 85 13.01 22.96 -9.64
C ARG A 85 13.66 21.76 -8.96
N GLU A 86 14.30 21.98 -7.82
CA GLU A 86 14.85 20.91 -6.99
C GLU A 86 13.74 19.97 -6.53
N LEU A 87 12.63 20.53 -6.04
CA LEU A 87 11.46 19.76 -5.66
C LEU A 87 10.88 19.00 -6.86
N GLN A 88 10.70 19.63 -8.02
CA GLN A 88 10.21 18.96 -9.23
C GLN A 88 11.09 17.76 -9.61
N ALA A 89 12.42 17.92 -9.54
CA ALA A 89 13.36 16.85 -9.82
C ALA A 89 13.32 15.74 -8.76
N GLU A 90 13.25 16.10 -7.47
CA GLU A 90 13.17 15.12 -6.38
C GLU A 90 11.83 14.40 -6.31
N LEU A 91 10.71 15.07 -6.62
CA LEU A 91 9.38 14.45 -6.69
C LEU A 91 9.31 13.36 -7.76
N ALA A 92 10.08 13.51 -8.84
CA ALA A 92 10.21 12.47 -9.86
C ALA A 92 11.05 11.26 -9.40
N ALA A 93 11.87 11.43 -8.35
CA ALA A 93 12.82 10.43 -7.86
C ALA A 93 12.42 9.80 -6.50
N ASP A 94 11.65 10.51 -5.67
CA ASP A 94 11.27 10.12 -4.31
C ASP A 94 9.75 10.20 -4.13
N ALA A 95 9.10 9.04 -4.27
CA ALA A 95 7.65 8.91 -4.14
C ALA A 95 7.13 9.23 -2.72
N HIS A 96 7.96 9.06 -1.69
CA HIS A 96 7.58 9.39 -0.32
C HIS A 96 7.57 10.89 -0.09
N LEU A 97 8.54 11.62 -0.65
CA LEU A 97 8.50 13.08 -0.70
C LEU A 97 7.27 13.56 -1.49
N ALA A 98 6.92 12.87 -2.59
CA ALA A 98 5.73 13.21 -3.37
C ALA A 98 4.43 13.05 -2.58
N VAL A 99 4.25 11.93 -1.88
CA VAL A 99 3.10 11.73 -0.98
C VAL A 99 3.08 12.77 0.14
N ALA A 100 4.23 13.03 0.77
CA ALA A 100 4.33 14.01 1.84
C ALA A 100 3.91 15.41 1.37
N VAL A 101 4.43 15.85 0.23
CA VAL A 101 4.13 17.15 -0.38
C VAL A 101 2.68 17.23 -0.83
N ASP A 102 2.14 16.17 -1.41
CA ASP A 102 0.75 16.08 -1.86
C ASP A 102 -0.23 16.17 -0.68
N VAL A 103 0.05 15.49 0.43
CA VAL A 103 -0.74 15.61 1.68
C VAL A 103 -0.72 17.06 2.20
N LEU A 104 0.45 17.71 2.23
CA LEU A 104 0.55 19.11 2.63
C LEU A 104 -0.20 20.02 1.66
N SER A 105 -0.03 19.84 0.35
CA SER A 105 -0.70 20.63 -0.68
C SER A 105 -2.22 20.54 -0.59
N ARG A 106 -2.78 19.36 -0.33
CA ARG A 106 -4.22 19.19 -0.11
C ARG A 106 -4.68 19.79 1.21
N HIS A 107 -3.95 19.52 2.30
CA HIS A 107 -4.29 20.05 3.64
C HIS A 107 -4.40 21.58 3.65
N PHE A 108 -3.49 22.26 2.95
CA PHE A 108 -3.46 23.72 2.85
C PHE A 108 -4.16 24.30 1.61
N GLY A 109 -4.83 23.47 0.80
CA GLY A 109 -5.62 23.93 -0.35
C GLY A 109 -4.83 24.59 -1.47
N ALA A 110 -3.55 24.21 -1.65
CA ALA A 110 -2.67 24.81 -2.66
C ALA A 110 -3.17 24.59 -4.10
N GLU A 111 -3.91 23.51 -4.36
CA GLU A 111 -4.49 23.19 -5.67
C GLU A 111 -5.47 24.27 -6.17
N ALA A 112 -6.23 24.90 -5.26
CA ALA A 112 -7.20 25.94 -5.60
C ALA A 112 -6.51 27.24 -6.09
N ALA A 113 -5.31 27.55 -5.58
CA ALA A 113 -4.55 28.74 -5.95
C ALA A 113 -4.03 28.70 -7.41
N PHE A 114 -3.98 27.50 -8.01
CA PHE A 114 -3.47 27.27 -9.37
C PHE A 114 -4.55 26.70 -10.33
N ALA A 115 -5.80 26.61 -9.89
CA ALA A 115 -6.91 26.00 -10.64
C ALA A 115 -7.28 26.72 -11.95
N ASN A 116 -6.91 27.99 -12.13
CA ASN A 116 -7.25 28.79 -13.32
C ASN A 116 -6.47 28.44 -14.61
N GLN A 117 -5.67 27.38 -14.63
CA GLN A 117 -4.87 27.01 -15.82
C GLN A 117 -5.19 25.61 -16.36
N ARG A 118 -6.40 25.11 -16.07
CA ARG A 118 -6.94 23.82 -16.54
C ARG A 118 -7.82 23.92 -17.81
N ALA A 119 -7.76 25.04 -18.54
CA ALA A 119 -8.57 25.28 -19.73
C ALA A 119 -7.78 25.07 -21.02
N ASP A 120 -7.44 23.82 -21.35
CA ASP A 120 -7.53 23.35 -22.74
C ASP A 120 -7.42 21.82 -22.78
N LEU A 121 -8.55 21.17 -23.04
CA LEU A 121 -8.74 19.97 -23.87
C LEU A 121 -10.22 19.61 -23.77
N THR A 122 -10.95 20.29 -24.64
CA THR A 122 -12.35 20.17 -25.08
C THR A 122 -13.12 18.88 -24.75
N GLU A 123 -14.31 19.12 -24.20
CA GLU A 123 -15.45 18.23 -24.04
C GLU A 123 -15.94 17.62 -25.37
N THR A 124 -16.36 16.36 -25.34
CA THR A 124 -17.59 15.88 -25.99
C THR A 124 -18.15 14.72 -25.16
N PRO A 125 -19.47 14.62 -24.93
CA PRO A 125 -20.02 14.10 -23.69
C PRO A 125 -20.36 12.61 -23.80
N LEU A 126 -20.26 11.87 -22.69
CA LEU A 126 -21.11 10.73 -22.34
C LEU A 126 -20.82 10.27 -20.89
N SER A 127 -21.91 10.16 -20.14
CA SER A 127 -22.10 9.52 -18.82
C SER A 127 -21.25 9.98 -17.64
N GLU A 128 -21.90 10.76 -16.76
CA GLU A 128 -21.56 10.89 -15.35
C GLU A 128 -21.48 9.50 -14.69
N SER A 129 -20.28 9.09 -14.26
CA SER A 129 -20.02 8.60 -12.90
C SER A 129 -18.57 8.15 -12.73
N SER A 130 -17.72 9.02 -12.20
CA SER A 130 -16.58 8.58 -11.38
C SER A 130 -16.23 9.72 -10.44
N ASP A 131 -16.75 9.59 -9.23
CA ASP A 131 -16.38 10.39 -8.07
C ASP A 131 -14.86 10.27 -7.83
N PRO A 132 -14.07 11.35 -7.95
CA PRO A 132 -12.62 11.32 -7.78
C PRO A 132 -12.19 11.07 -6.31
N ASP A 133 -13.15 11.01 -5.38
CA ASP A 133 -12.92 10.75 -3.95
C ASP A 133 -13.23 9.29 -3.54
N ARG A 134 -13.48 8.39 -4.50
CA ARG A 134 -13.81 6.98 -4.18
C ARG A 134 -12.52 6.21 -3.87
N PRO A 135 -12.31 5.75 -2.61
CA PRO A 135 -11.11 5.01 -2.25
C PRO A 135 -10.97 3.75 -3.12
N SER A 136 -9.74 3.41 -3.49
CA SER A 136 -9.44 2.20 -4.26
C SER A 136 -10.06 1.00 -3.56
N ARG A 137 -10.94 0.28 -4.26
CA ARG A 137 -11.76 -0.77 -3.65
C ARG A 137 -11.19 -2.17 -3.90
N VAL A 138 -10.39 -2.31 -4.96
CA VAL A 138 -9.87 -3.59 -5.43
C VAL A 138 -8.35 -3.55 -5.58
N PHE A 139 -7.67 -4.54 -4.99
CA PHE A 139 -6.26 -4.83 -5.24
C PHE A 139 -6.12 -6.07 -6.13
N ILE A 140 -5.34 -6.00 -7.22
CA ILE A 140 -5.11 -7.17 -8.10
C ILE A 140 -3.76 -7.82 -7.77
N SER A 141 -3.83 -9.04 -7.21
CA SER A 141 -2.66 -9.88 -6.95
C SER A 141 -2.45 -10.89 -8.08
N TYR A 142 -1.26 -10.87 -8.68
CA TYR A 142 -0.89 -11.71 -9.83
C TYR A 142 0.64 -11.85 -9.95
N ALA A 143 1.10 -12.86 -10.69
CA ALA A 143 2.49 -13.02 -11.10
C ALA A 143 2.69 -12.53 -12.55
N ARG A 144 3.63 -11.61 -12.76
CA ARG A 144 3.91 -11.01 -14.08
C ARG A 144 4.24 -12.04 -15.17
N LYS A 145 4.87 -13.16 -14.78
CA LYS A 145 5.35 -14.21 -15.69
C LYS A 145 4.25 -14.79 -16.59
N ASP A 146 3.02 -14.91 -16.10
CA ASP A 146 1.94 -15.62 -16.80
C ASP A 146 0.56 -14.97 -16.67
N ALA A 147 0.45 -13.79 -16.04
CA ALA A 147 -0.82 -13.12 -15.80
C ALA A 147 -0.82 -11.61 -16.08
N GLU A 148 0.26 -11.02 -16.62
CA GLU A 148 0.34 -9.57 -16.87
C GLU A 148 -0.78 -9.06 -17.80
N ASP A 149 -1.02 -9.75 -18.92
CA ASP A 149 -2.04 -9.34 -19.89
C ASP A 149 -3.45 -9.41 -19.30
N LEU A 150 -3.73 -10.48 -18.57
CA LEU A 150 -5.03 -10.67 -17.91
C LEU A 150 -5.22 -9.66 -16.77
N ALA A 151 -4.18 -9.35 -16.01
CA ALA A 151 -4.25 -8.32 -14.97
C ALA A 151 -4.58 -6.96 -15.56
N ARG A 152 -3.89 -6.57 -16.65
CA ARG A 152 -4.16 -5.33 -17.37
C ARG A 152 -5.58 -5.28 -17.94
N GLU A 153 -6.05 -6.38 -18.53
CA GLU A 153 -7.42 -6.47 -19.04
C GLU A 153 -8.45 -6.30 -17.91
N LEU A 154 -8.27 -7.00 -16.80
CA LEU A 154 -9.15 -6.91 -15.63
C LEU A 154 -9.17 -5.51 -15.04
N THR A 155 -8.01 -4.85 -14.92
CA THR A 155 -7.91 -3.45 -14.49
C THR A 155 -8.77 -2.55 -15.37
N SER A 156 -8.55 -2.58 -16.69
CA SER A 156 -9.30 -1.73 -17.63
C SER A 156 -10.81 -2.03 -17.61
N ARG A 157 -11.20 -3.30 -17.50
CA ARG A 157 -12.61 -3.68 -17.44
C ARG A 157 -13.26 -3.26 -16.12
N LEU A 158 -12.60 -3.43 -14.97
CA LEU A 158 -13.13 -3.01 -13.66
C LEU A 158 -13.29 -1.50 -13.59
N GLU A 159 -12.32 -0.74 -14.11
CA GLU A 159 -12.40 0.72 -14.19
C GLU A 159 -13.54 1.20 -15.09
N ALA A 160 -13.77 0.51 -16.21
CA ALA A 160 -14.92 0.79 -17.08
C ALA A 160 -16.28 0.54 -16.39
N GLU A 161 -16.32 -0.35 -15.38
CA GLU A 161 -17.50 -0.59 -14.52
C GLU A 161 -17.55 0.38 -13.31
N GLY A 162 -16.66 1.38 -13.25
CA GLY A 162 -16.60 2.35 -12.16
C GLY A 162 -16.06 1.80 -10.83
N ILE A 163 -15.35 0.66 -10.88
CA ILE A 163 -14.71 0.04 -9.71
C ILE A 163 -13.24 0.46 -9.68
N PRO A 164 -12.82 1.31 -8.73
CA PRO A 164 -11.45 1.79 -8.67
C PRO A 164 -10.49 0.66 -8.27
N VAL A 165 -9.50 0.40 -9.13
CA VAL A 165 -8.44 -0.59 -8.92
C VAL A 165 -7.16 0.11 -8.48
N TRP A 166 -6.45 -0.48 -7.53
CA TRP A 166 -5.13 0.02 -7.14
C TRP A 166 -4.10 -0.24 -8.25
N GLN A 167 -3.57 0.82 -8.87
CA GLN A 167 -2.82 0.75 -10.14
C GLN A 167 -1.28 0.63 -10.01
N ASP A 168 -0.70 0.72 -8.82
CA ASP A 168 0.72 1.07 -8.70
C ASP A 168 1.71 -0.13 -8.78
N ARG A 169 1.19 -1.35 -8.96
CA ARG A 169 1.99 -2.60 -8.96
C ARG A 169 2.99 -2.73 -10.12
N VAL A 170 2.85 -1.94 -11.20
CA VAL A 170 3.66 -2.05 -12.43
C VAL A 170 5.02 -1.35 -12.34
N LYS A 171 5.17 -0.30 -11.51
CA LYS A 171 6.41 0.51 -11.43
C LYS A 171 7.39 0.12 -10.32
N MET A 172 7.03 -0.86 -9.47
CA MET A 172 7.73 -1.10 -8.21
C MET A 172 8.46 -2.45 -8.12
N GLU A 173 9.53 -2.67 -8.87
CA GLU A 173 10.42 -3.81 -8.61
C GLU A 173 11.79 -3.33 -8.14
N GLY A 174 12.02 -3.41 -6.82
CA GLY A 174 13.36 -3.29 -6.22
C GLY A 174 13.44 -2.35 -5.01
N GLY A 175 13.15 -2.85 -3.79
CA GLY A 175 13.44 -2.09 -2.56
C GLY A 175 12.87 -2.71 -1.29
N ARG A 176 13.39 -2.32 -0.12
CA ARG A 176 12.84 -2.68 1.20
C ARG A 176 11.47 -2.02 1.48
N ASP A 177 11.16 -0.93 0.78
CA ASP A 177 9.92 -0.14 0.96
C ASP A 177 8.71 -0.65 0.16
N TRP A 178 8.92 -1.56 -0.81
CA TRP A 178 7.86 -2.08 -1.67
C TRP A 178 6.78 -2.88 -0.91
N TRP A 179 7.18 -3.67 0.08
CA TRP A 179 6.23 -4.44 0.89
C TRP A 179 5.32 -3.54 1.73
N LEU A 180 5.83 -2.40 2.21
CA LEU A 180 5.05 -1.42 2.97
C LEU A 180 3.96 -0.77 2.11
N GLN A 181 4.22 -0.56 0.82
CA GLN A 181 3.23 -0.02 -0.12
C GLN A 181 2.10 -1.02 -0.40
N ILE A 182 2.42 -2.31 -0.53
CA ILE A 182 1.39 -3.35 -0.65
C ILE A 182 0.57 -3.49 0.62
N VAL A 183 1.21 -3.43 1.79
CA VAL A 183 0.49 -3.42 3.07
C VAL A 183 -0.48 -2.24 3.15
N ALA A 184 -0.02 -1.02 2.82
CA ALA A 184 -0.87 0.17 2.82
C ALA A 184 -2.04 0.05 1.82
N ALA A 185 -1.79 -0.52 0.64
CA ALA A 185 -2.84 -0.77 -0.35
C ALA A 185 -3.88 -1.78 0.18
N LEU A 186 -3.43 -2.89 0.77
CA LEU A 186 -4.31 -3.92 1.32
C LEU A 186 -5.11 -3.47 2.54
N GLU A 187 -4.67 -2.42 3.24
CA GLU A 187 -5.43 -1.81 4.34
C GLU A 187 -6.54 -0.86 3.86
N GLN A 188 -6.51 -0.44 2.60
CA GLN A 188 -7.45 0.54 2.03
C GLN A 188 -8.51 -0.08 1.12
N VAL A 189 -8.33 -1.34 0.71
CA VAL A 189 -9.23 -2.05 -0.21
C VAL A 189 -10.17 -3.00 0.54
N ASP A 190 -11.37 -3.18 -0.01
CA ASP A 190 -12.33 -4.18 0.47
C ASP A 190 -12.06 -5.57 -0.13
N PHE A 191 -11.57 -5.59 -1.38
CA PHE A 191 -11.41 -6.80 -2.17
C PHE A 191 -9.99 -6.96 -2.71
N MET A 192 -9.55 -8.22 -2.76
CA MET A 192 -8.38 -8.65 -3.52
C MET A 192 -8.85 -9.56 -4.67
N VAL A 193 -8.62 -9.16 -5.91
CA VAL A 193 -8.73 -10.07 -7.06
C VAL A 193 -7.41 -10.83 -7.19
N LEU A 194 -7.43 -12.12 -6.89
CA LEU A 194 -6.25 -12.99 -6.98
C LEU A 194 -6.29 -13.76 -8.31
N ILE A 195 -5.41 -13.43 -9.25
CA ILE A 195 -5.30 -14.18 -10.51
C ILE A 195 -4.49 -15.46 -10.26
N VAL A 196 -5.16 -16.59 -10.36
CA VAL A 196 -4.59 -17.89 -10.01
C VAL A 196 -3.99 -18.56 -11.25
N THR A 197 -2.66 -18.58 -11.27
CA THR A 197 -1.81 -19.25 -12.27
C THR A 197 -0.71 -20.09 -11.59
N PRO A 198 -0.04 -21.00 -12.31
CA PRO A 198 1.12 -21.72 -11.77
C PRO A 198 2.22 -20.80 -11.21
N ALA A 199 2.54 -19.68 -11.87
CA ALA A 199 3.56 -18.77 -11.35
C ALA A 199 3.07 -18.00 -10.12
N ALA A 200 1.78 -17.64 -10.04
CA ALA A 200 1.21 -17.00 -8.86
C ALA A 200 1.28 -17.93 -7.63
N MET A 201 0.98 -19.23 -7.79
CA MET A 201 1.06 -20.19 -6.69
C MET A 201 2.48 -20.47 -6.20
N GLN A 202 3.49 -20.30 -7.07
CA GLN A 202 4.90 -20.43 -6.73
C GLN A 202 5.53 -19.14 -6.20
N SER A 203 4.85 -18.00 -6.33
CA SER A 203 5.38 -16.69 -5.95
C SER A 203 5.29 -16.46 -4.45
N ALA A 204 6.44 -16.34 -3.79
CA ALA A 204 6.54 -15.96 -2.37
C ALA A 204 5.89 -14.59 -2.09
N ILE A 205 5.91 -13.69 -3.08
CA ILE A 205 5.27 -12.38 -3.01
C ILE A 205 3.76 -12.52 -2.95
N VAL A 206 3.16 -13.18 -3.95
CA VAL A 206 1.70 -13.36 -4.03
C VAL A 206 1.20 -14.11 -2.80
N LYS A 207 1.98 -15.09 -2.30
CA LYS A 207 1.76 -15.76 -1.02
C LYS A 207 1.65 -14.80 0.16
N LYS A 208 2.62 -13.90 0.31
CA LYS A 208 2.63 -12.90 1.39
C LYS A 208 1.41 -11.98 1.31
N GLU A 209 1.04 -11.55 0.11
CA GLU A 209 -0.08 -10.64 -0.11
C GLU A 209 -1.42 -11.23 0.29
N TRP A 210 -1.79 -12.41 -0.22
CA TRP A 210 -3.07 -13.03 0.14
C TRP A 210 -3.11 -13.38 1.63
N THR A 211 -1.95 -13.70 2.22
CA THR A 211 -1.85 -14.02 3.65
C THR A 211 -2.16 -12.78 4.48
N TYR A 212 -1.59 -11.63 4.11
CA TYR A 212 -1.87 -10.35 4.75
C TYR A 212 -3.34 -9.92 4.56
N ALA A 213 -3.87 -10.06 3.34
CA ALA A 213 -5.26 -9.77 3.02
C ALA A 213 -6.23 -10.56 3.91
N ARG A 214 -6.00 -11.88 4.09
CA ARG A 214 -6.79 -12.73 4.99
C ARG A 214 -6.70 -12.28 6.46
N GLN A 215 -5.55 -11.80 6.91
CA GLN A 215 -5.38 -11.27 8.27
C GLN A 215 -6.17 -9.97 8.52
N ARG A 216 -6.30 -9.13 7.49
CA ARG A 216 -7.06 -7.87 7.56
C ARG A 216 -8.56 -8.03 7.32
N GLY A 217 -8.97 -9.17 6.79
CA GLY A 217 -10.37 -9.44 6.43
C GLY A 217 -10.74 -8.84 5.07
N VAL A 218 -9.78 -8.74 4.16
CA VAL A 218 -10.02 -8.38 2.77
C VAL A 218 -10.63 -9.58 2.04
N CYS A 219 -11.72 -9.37 1.31
CA CYS A 219 -12.38 -10.43 0.55
C CYS A 219 -11.55 -10.81 -0.66
N ILE A 220 -11.07 -12.06 -0.70
CA ILE A 220 -10.32 -12.56 -1.84
C ILE A 220 -11.29 -13.16 -2.86
N CYS A 221 -11.26 -12.64 -4.08
CA CYS A 221 -11.99 -13.12 -5.24
C CYS A 221 -11.01 -13.84 -6.20
N PRO A 222 -10.91 -15.18 -6.17
CA PRO A 222 -10.00 -15.89 -7.05
C PRO A 222 -10.49 -15.85 -8.48
N VAL A 223 -9.66 -15.36 -9.39
CA VAL A 223 -9.91 -15.35 -10.83
C VAL A 223 -9.05 -16.43 -11.47
N ARG A 224 -9.64 -17.21 -12.36
CA ARG A 224 -8.90 -18.23 -13.11
C ARG A 224 -7.98 -17.56 -14.12
N GLY A 225 -6.68 -17.80 -14.01
CA GLY A 225 -5.72 -17.36 -15.02
C GLY A 225 -5.80 -18.18 -16.30
N SER A 226 -5.17 -17.69 -17.37
CA SER A 226 -5.17 -18.32 -18.70
C SER A 226 -4.61 -19.74 -18.67
N THR A 227 -3.64 -20.00 -17.79
CA THR A 227 -3.15 -21.35 -17.49
C THR A 227 -3.62 -21.75 -16.08
N PRO A 228 -4.38 -22.85 -15.92
CA PRO A 228 -4.84 -23.27 -14.60
C PRO A 228 -3.68 -23.81 -13.76
N ALA A 229 -3.61 -23.38 -12.49
CA ALA A 229 -2.74 -24.01 -11.52
C ALA A 229 -3.20 -25.45 -11.21
N ALA A 230 -2.25 -26.33 -10.96
CA ALA A 230 -2.55 -27.69 -10.51
C ALA A 230 -3.19 -27.66 -9.11
N HIS A 231 -4.15 -28.56 -8.86
CA HIS A 231 -4.93 -28.56 -7.62
C HIS A 231 -4.06 -28.79 -6.36
N ASP A 232 -3.01 -29.58 -6.49
CA ASP A 232 -2.01 -29.85 -5.45
C ASP A 232 -1.12 -28.64 -5.14
N ALA A 233 -0.93 -27.74 -6.11
CA ALA A 233 -0.21 -26.47 -5.91
C ALA A 233 -1.04 -25.40 -5.19
N LEU A 234 -2.36 -25.58 -5.05
CA LEU A 234 -3.22 -24.65 -4.34
C LEU A 234 -3.11 -24.83 -2.81
N PRO A 235 -3.07 -23.73 -2.03
CA PRO A 235 -3.20 -23.82 -0.58
C PRO A 235 -4.59 -24.34 -0.19
N ARG A 236 -4.71 -24.99 0.98
CA ARG A 236 -5.95 -25.67 1.42
C ARG A 236 -7.19 -24.76 1.35
N TRP A 237 -7.08 -23.54 1.88
CA TRP A 237 -8.18 -22.56 1.87
C TRP A 237 -8.69 -22.24 0.45
N LEU A 238 -7.81 -22.28 -0.55
CA LEU A 238 -8.15 -21.96 -1.94
C LEU A 238 -8.73 -23.17 -2.70
N ARG A 239 -8.44 -24.40 -2.28
CA ARG A 239 -8.94 -25.64 -2.93
C ARG A 239 -10.46 -25.77 -2.88
N ASN A 240 -11.07 -25.27 -1.81
CA ASN A 240 -12.52 -25.33 -1.60
C ASN A 240 -13.25 -24.04 -2.02
N THR A 241 -12.54 -23.10 -2.65
CA THR A 241 -13.12 -21.81 -3.09
C THR A 241 -13.48 -21.86 -4.58
N SER A 242 -14.58 -21.22 -4.97
CA SER A 242 -14.94 -21.08 -6.39
C SER A 242 -14.09 -20.01 -7.09
N PHE A 243 -13.72 -20.27 -8.34
CA PHE A 243 -12.91 -19.35 -9.15
C PHE A 243 -13.78 -18.69 -10.22
N TYR A 244 -13.74 -17.37 -10.29
CA TYR A 244 -14.41 -16.61 -11.33
C TYR A 244 -13.72 -16.83 -12.68
N ARG A 245 -14.53 -16.94 -13.73
CA ARG A 245 -14.08 -16.89 -15.14
C ARG A 245 -14.46 -15.54 -15.75
N PRO A 246 -13.52 -14.61 -15.97
CA PRO A 246 -13.82 -13.26 -16.47
C PRO A 246 -14.57 -13.24 -17.81
N ASP A 247 -14.42 -14.29 -18.62
CA ASP A 247 -15.09 -14.41 -19.92
C ASP A 247 -16.59 -14.72 -19.80
N THR A 248 -16.99 -15.47 -18.76
CA THR A 248 -18.36 -15.99 -18.63
C THR A 248 -19.10 -15.47 -17.40
N GLU A 249 -18.38 -15.04 -16.37
CA GLU A 249 -18.90 -14.67 -15.05
C GLU A 249 -18.60 -13.21 -14.68
N TRP A 250 -18.31 -12.36 -15.68
CA TRP A 250 -17.99 -10.94 -15.46
C TRP A 250 -19.03 -10.21 -14.62
N SER A 251 -20.31 -10.30 -15.01
CA SER A 251 -21.40 -9.62 -14.30
C SER A 251 -21.53 -10.10 -12.85
N LYS A 252 -21.22 -11.37 -12.58
CA LYS A 252 -21.22 -11.92 -11.23
C LYS A 252 -20.06 -11.35 -10.41
N LEU A 253 -18.85 -11.33 -10.98
CA LEU A 253 -17.68 -10.72 -10.35
C LEU A 253 -17.93 -9.24 -10.00
N VAL A 254 -18.47 -8.47 -10.94
CA VAL A 254 -18.80 -7.05 -10.73
C VAL A 254 -19.88 -6.87 -9.66
N ALA A 255 -20.91 -7.73 -9.62
CA ALA A 255 -21.94 -7.69 -8.58
C ALA A 255 -21.38 -8.00 -7.19
N ASP A 256 -20.52 -9.02 -7.09
CA ASP A 256 -19.88 -9.42 -5.84
C ASP A 256 -18.91 -8.33 -5.35
N LEU A 257 -18.09 -7.77 -6.25
CA LEU A 257 -17.21 -6.64 -5.96
C LEU A 257 -17.97 -5.36 -5.63
N ASN A 258 -19.27 -5.26 -5.97
CA ASN A 258 -20.12 -4.15 -5.58
C ASN A 258 -20.87 -4.35 -4.27
N SER A 259 -20.89 -5.58 -3.75
CA SER A 259 -21.52 -5.91 -2.48
C SER A 259 -20.62 -5.58 -1.28
N PRO A 260 -21.17 -5.46 -0.06
CA PRO A 260 -20.35 -5.37 1.15
C PRO A 260 -19.49 -6.63 1.32
N CYS A 261 -18.22 -6.45 1.66
CA CYS A 261 -17.34 -7.55 2.03
C CYS A 261 -17.47 -7.84 3.54
N GLU A 262 -17.96 -9.02 3.90
CA GLU A 262 -17.94 -9.53 5.27
C GLU A 262 -17.21 -10.87 5.29
N THR A 263 -15.90 -10.86 5.50
CA THR A 263 -15.11 -12.08 5.71
C THR A 263 -14.42 -12.05 7.07
N PRO A 264 -14.45 -13.16 7.84
CA PRO A 264 -13.77 -13.22 9.12
C PRO A 264 -12.25 -13.07 8.92
N ARG A 265 -11.64 -12.25 9.79
CA ARG A 265 -10.18 -12.10 9.83
C ARG A 265 -9.54 -13.41 10.26
N VAL A 266 -8.43 -13.77 9.62
CA VAL A 266 -7.59 -14.90 9.99
C VAL A 266 -6.48 -14.39 10.91
N PRO A 267 -6.61 -14.47 12.25
CA PRO A 267 -5.65 -13.86 13.16
C PRO A 267 -4.26 -14.50 13.03
N PHE A 268 -3.23 -13.69 13.23
CA PHE A 268 -1.87 -14.14 13.40
C PHE A 268 -1.21 -13.27 14.47
N MET A 269 -1.29 -13.71 15.72
CA MET A 269 -0.87 -12.91 16.90
C MET A 269 0.58 -13.16 17.30
N VAL A 270 1.29 -14.00 16.56
CA VAL A 270 2.65 -14.43 16.90
C VAL A 270 3.61 -13.29 16.56
N GLU A 271 4.39 -12.87 17.56
CA GLU A 271 5.47 -11.89 17.38
C GLU A 271 6.46 -12.31 16.27
N GLU A 272 7.09 -11.33 15.62
CA GLU A 272 8.17 -11.60 14.66
C GLU A 272 9.33 -12.36 15.31
N MET A 273 10.01 -13.16 14.50
CA MET A 273 11.19 -13.90 14.95
C MET A 273 12.37 -12.94 15.15
N PRO A 274 13.19 -13.13 16.21
CA PRO A 274 14.42 -12.37 16.39
C PRO A 274 15.36 -12.49 15.19
N ASP A 275 16.05 -11.41 14.83
CA ASP A 275 17.00 -11.37 13.70
C ASP A 275 18.16 -12.37 13.86
N ASP A 276 18.53 -12.70 15.10
CA ASP A 276 19.58 -13.64 15.47
C ASP A 276 19.07 -15.07 15.71
N PHE A 277 17.84 -15.37 15.29
CA PHE A 277 17.25 -16.70 15.44
C PHE A 277 18.02 -17.75 14.63
N VAL A 278 18.52 -18.76 15.33
CA VAL A 278 19.13 -19.94 14.71
C VAL A 278 18.10 -21.10 14.67
N PRO A 279 17.68 -21.56 13.48
CA PRO A 279 16.66 -22.59 13.37
C PRO A 279 17.18 -23.93 13.89
N ARG A 280 16.31 -24.63 14.63
CA ARG A 280 16.57 -25.96 15.17
C ARG A 280 15.77 -27.00 14.38
N ALA A 281 16.25 -27.31 13.18
CA ALA A 281 15.50 -28.06 12.17
C ALA A 281 14.97 -29.42 12.67
N ASP A 282 15.73 -30.15 13.49
CA ASP A 282 15.30 -31.45 14.01
C ASP A 282 14.11 -31.30 14.99
N GLN A 283 14.21 -30.34 15.90
CA GLN A 283 13.15 -30.04 16.85
C GLN A 283 11.92 -29.48 16.15
N LEU A 284 12.08 -28.58 15.18
CA LEU A 284 10.97 -28.02 14.40
C LEU A 284 10.22 -29.13 13.64
N ARG A 285 10.95 -30.04 12.97
CA ARG A 285 10.33 -31.19 12.28
C ARG A 285 9.57 -32.12 13.24
N GLN A 286 10.10 -32.33 14.46
CA GLN A 286 9.40 -33.13 15.47
C GLN A 286 8.09 -32.46 15.89
N ILE A 287 8.11 -31.15 16.13
CA ILE A 287 6.90 -30.41 16.49
C ILE A 287 5.91 -30.41 15.33
N GLU A 288 6.37 -30.15 14.10
CA GLU A 288 5.56 -30.18 12.88
C GLU A 288 4.83 -31.52 12.73
N ALA A 289 5.55 -32.64 12.85
CA ALA A 289 4.96 -33.97 12.79
C ALA A 289 3.86 -34.16 13.84
N CYS A 290 4.13 -33.82 15.10
CA CYS A 290 3.14 -33.93 16.18
C CYS A 290 1.91 -33.03 15.98
N VAL A 291 2.11 -31.82 15.47
CA VAL A 291 1.04 -30.83 15.26
C VAL A 291 0.20 -31.18 14.04
N LEU A 292 0.75 -31.85 13.03
CA LEU A 292 0.02 -32.25 11.82
C LEU A 292 -0.67 -33.60 11.93
N GLU A 293 -0.52 -34.33 13.05
CA GLU A 293 -1.28 -35.56 13.28
C GLU A 293 -2.79 -35.28 13.33
N GLU A 294 -3.57 -36.08 12.60
CA GLU A 294 -4.98 -35.82 12.22
C GLU A 294 -6.00 -35.78 13.39
N GLN A 295 -5.58 -35.84 14.65
CA GLN A 295 -6.46 -35.99 15.82
C GLN A 295 -6.23 -34.94 16.91
N GLY A 296 -6.63 -33.69 16.65
CA GLY A 296 -6.88 -32.68 17.71
C GLY A 296 -5.85 -32.64 18.83
N SER A 297 -4.58 -32.83 18.49
CA SER A 297 -3.55 -33.24 19.44
C SER A 297 -3.00 -32.02 20.16
N ILE A 298 -3.06 -32.05 21.49
CA ILE A 298 -2.37 -31.06 22.32
C ILE A 298 -0.88 -31.42 22.29
N VAL A 299 -0.06 -30.59 21.63
CA VAL A 299 1.39 -30.75 21.61
C VAL A 299 2.02 -29.94 22.74
N GLY A 300 2.69 -30.62 23.67
CA GLY A 300 3.36 -29.99 24.81
C GLY A 300 4.86 -29.82 24.57
N LEU A 301 5.37 -28.58 24.68
CA LEU A 301 6.81 -28.29 24.66
C LEU A 301 7.38 -28.20 26.09
N HIS A 302 8.24 -29.14 26.46
CA HIS A 302 8.84 -29.20 27.79
C HIS A 302 10.38 -29.12 27.74
N GLY A 303 11.00 -28.74 28.86
CA GLY A 303 12.45 -28.56 28.98
C GLY A 303 12.83 -27.45 29.94
N THR A 304 14.13 -27.32 30.23
CA THR A 304 14.67 -26.37 31.20
C THR A 304 14.41 -24.90 30.80
N GLY A 305 14.34 -24.00 31.77
CA GLY A 305 14.25 -22.56 31.53
C GLY A 305 15.44 -22.05 30.70
N GLY A 306 15.21 -21.09 29.80
CA GLY A 306 16.26 -20.51 28.95
C GLY A 306 16.63 -21.30 27.68
N TYR A 307 16.12 -22.51 27.48
CA TYR A 307 16.44 -23.34 26.30
C TYR A 307 15.68 -22.95 25.02
N GLY A 308 14.89 -21.87 25.05
CA GLY A 308 14.20 -21.35 23.86
C GLY A 308 12.89 -22.06 23.51
N LYS A 309 12.18 -22.67 24.46
CA LYS A 309 10.86 -23.30 24.21
C LYS A 309 9.85 -22.34 23.59
N THR A 310 9.74 -21.13 24.16
CA THR A 310 8.91 -20.04 23.64
C THR A 310 9.32 -19.64 22.23
N VAL A 311 10.63 -19.62 21.95
CA VAL A 311 11.17 -19.30 20.63
C VAL A 311 10.85 -20.40 19.61
N LEU A 312 10.94 -21.68 20.00
CA LEU A 312 10.55 -22.81 19.14
C LEU A 312 9.05 -22.82 18.85
N ALA A 313 8.25 -22.50 19.85
CA ALA A 313 6.81 -22.39 19.73
C ALA A 313 6.40 -21.20 18.82
N LYS A 314 7.08 -20.06 18.90
CA LYS A 314 6.94 -18.98 17.91
C LYS A 314 7.37 -19.43 16.52
N ALA A 315 8.55 -20.06 16.41
CA ALA A 315 9.12 -20.48 15.13
C ALA A 315 8.22 -21.47 14.37
N ILE A 316 7.58 -22.42 15.07
CA ILE A 316 6.66 -23.37 14.43
C ILE A 316 5.37 -22.69 13.96
N CYS A 317 4.92 -21.62 14.61
CA CYS A 317 3.78 -20.84 14.12
C CYS A 317 4.10 -20.07 12.83
N HIS A 318 5.37 -19.72 12.60
CA HIS A 318 5.84 -19.10 11.36
C HIS A 318 6.08 -20.13 10.23
N ASP A 319 6.01 -21.43 10.52
CA ASP A 319 6.23 -22.49 9.55
C ASP A 319 5.16 -22.51 8.44
N GLU A 320 5.60 -22.65 7.18
CA GLU A 320 4.70 -22.62 6.03
C GLU A 320 3.76 -23.82 5.99
N THR A 321 4.23 -25.01 6.37
CA THR A 321 3.41 -26.22 6.38
C THR A 321 2.31 -26.11 7.42
N ILE A 322 2.65 -25.61 8.62
CA ILE A 322 1.67 -25.37 9.70
C ILE A 322 0.61 -24.36 9.27
N ARG A 323 1.02 -23.20 8.73
CA ARG A 323 0.08 -22.17 8.29
C ARG A 323 -0.80 -22.62 7.12
N ALA A 324 -0.30 -23.53 6.28
CA ALA A 324 -1.08 -24.14 5.21
C ALA A 324 -2.06 -25.21 5.73
N ALA A 325 -1.73 -25.89 6.83
CA ALA A 325 -2.57 -26.91 7.45
C ALA A 325 -3.69 -26.32 8.30
N TYR A 326 -3.43 -25.20 9.00
CA TYR A 326 -4.34 -24.48 9.88
C TYR A 326 -4.69 -23.11 9.30
N ASP A 327 -5.71 -23.08 8.44
CA ASP A 327 -6.09 -21.89 7.68
C ASP A 327 -6.98 -20.90 8.44
N ASP A 328 -7.49 -21.26 9.62
CA ASP A 328 -8.25 -20.39 10.52
C ASP A 328 -7.38 -19.40 11.33
N GLY A 329 -6.05 -19.57 11.28
CA GLY A 329 -5.08 -18.63 11.86
C GLY A 329 -4.39 -19.16 13.12
N THR A 330 -3.55 -18.31 13.69
CA THR A 330 -2.75 -18.62 14.88
C THR A 330 -2.98 -17.61 15.98
N LEU A 331 -3.38 -18.11 17.15
CA LEU A 331 -3.47 -17.36 18.40
C LEU A 331 -2.27 -17.72 19.27
N TRP A 332 -1.63 -16.71 19.85
CA TRP A 332 -0.40 -16.81 20.63
C TRP A 332 -0.55 -16.04 21.94
#